data_AF-A0A376CM74-F1
#
_entry.id   AF-A0A376CM74-F1
#
_cell.length_a   1.000
_cell.length_b   1.000
_cell.length_c   1.000
_cell.angle_alpha   90.00
_cell.angle_beta   90.00
_cell.angle_gamma   90.00
#
_symmetry.space_group_name_H-M   'P 1'
#
loop_
_entity.id
_entity.type
_entity.pdbx_description
1 polymer ?
#
loop_
_entity_poly.entity_id
_entity_poly.type
_entity_poly.pdbx_seq_one_letter_code
_entity_poly.pdbx_strand_id
1 'polypeptide(L)'
;MTIAEIIASILVIIATVMAVSTTILQFRAPDALTRVNLLGPLTSVGVPLLIVAKLVIDWSTTGFEWHLFIRAIIAIAAMWVIAAVGSFIMGRSMYGVTIVDKKHGIEE
;
A
#
# COMPACT_ATOMS: atom_id res chain seq x y z
N MET A 1 -16.92 22.56 10.08
CA MET A 1 -16.49 21.38 9.33
C MET A 1 -17.65 20.87 8.51
N THR A 2 -17.48 20.71 7.21
CA THR A 2 -18.50 20.11 6.34
C THR A 2 -18.50 18.58 6.52
N ILE A 3 -19.60 17.92 6.15
CA ILE A 3 -19.71 16.45 6.23
C ILE A 3 -18.60 15.79 5.39
N ALA A 4 -18.26 16.37 4.24
CA ALA A 4 -17.18 15.88 3.37
C ALA A 4 -15.80 15.93 4.05
N GLU A 5 -15.49 17.02 4.77
CA GLU A 5 -14.25 17.14 5.54
C GLU A 5 -14.15 16.07 6.64
N ILE A 6 -15.26 15.76 7.32
CA ILE A 6 -15.32 14.71 8.33
C ILE A 6 -15.03 13.34 7.71
N ILE A 7 -15.70 13.01 6.60
CA ILE A 7 -15.49 11.74 5.89
C ILE A 7 -14.04 11.62 5.42
N ALA A 8 -13.51 12.65 4.77
CA ALA A 8 -12.14 12.66 4.30
C ALA A 8 -11.13 12.51 5.45
N SER A 9 -11.37 13.19 6.58
CA SER A 9 -10.52 13.07 7.77
C SER A 9 -10.49 11.65 8.32
N ILE A 10 -11.65 10.98 8.41
CA ILE A 10 -11.72 9.58 8.86
C ILE A 10 -10.92 8.66 7.92
N LEU A 11 -11.08 8.82 6.61
CA LEU A 11 -10.34 8.03 5.61
C LEU A 11 -8.82 8.23 5.74
N VAL A 12 -8.38 9.48 5.92
CA VAL A 12 -6.96 9.82 6.12
C VAL A 12 -6.42 9.23 7.42
N ILE A 13 -7.18 9.29 8.52
CA ILE A 13 -6.77 8.71 9.80
C ILE A 13 -6.59 7.19 9.66
N ILE A 14 -7.55 6.50 9.04
CA ILE A 14 -7.44 5.05 8.79
C ILE A 14 -6.18 4.73 7.97
N ALA A 15 -5.98 5.44 6.85
CA ALA A 15 -4.80 5.23 6.00
C ALA A 15 -3.48 5.52 6.74
N THR A 16 -3.47 6.52 7.63
CA THR A 16 -2.31 6.87 8.45
C THR A 16 -2.00 5.76 9.46
N VAL A 17 -3.02 5.23 10.15
CA VAL A 17 -2.86 4.08 11.06
C VAL A 17 -2.28 2.90 10.29
N MET A 18 -2.81 2.59 9.10
CA MET A 18 -2.26 1.52 8.25
C MET A 18 -0.79 1.76 7.90
N ALA A 19 -0.42 2.99 7.51
CA ALA A 19 0.95 3.34 7.14
C ALA A 19 1.92 3.18 8.33
N VAL A 20 1.53 3.68 9.50
CA VAL A 20 2.33 3.57 10.73
C VAL A 20 2.44 2.11 11.18
N SER A 21 1.33 1.37 11.19
CA SER A 21 1.32 -0.06 11.50
C SER A 21 2.21 -0.86 10.57
N THR A 22 2.10 -0.67 9.24
CA THR A 22 2.96 -1.33 8.25
C THR A 22 4.42 -0.98 8.48
N THR A 23 4.75 0.28 8.78
CA THR A 23 6.14 0.70 9.07
C THR A 23 6.70 -0.02 10.30
N ILE A 24 5.95 -0.04 11.41
CA ILE A 24 6.34 -0.74 12.64
C ILE A 24 6.51 -2.24 12.39
N LEU A 25 5.56 -2.85 11.69
CA LEU A 25 5.61 -4.27 11.34
C LEU A 25 6.81 -4.58 10.44
N GLN A 26 7.18 -3.67 9.53
CA GLN A 26 8.34 -3.84 8.67
C GLN A 26 9.63 -3.89 9.47
N PHE A 27 9.79 -3.04 10.48
CA PHE A 27 10.96 -3.09 11.37
C PHE A 27 11.02 -4.36 12.21
N ARG A 28 9.85 -4.90 12.60
CA ARG A 28 9.74 -6.10 13.44
C ARG A 28 9.77 -7.42 12.67
N ALA A 29 9.61 -7.40 11.35
CA ALA A 29 9.46 -8.61 10.56
C ALA A 29 10.78 -9.40 10.48
N PRO A 30 10.76 -10.73 10.75
CA PRO A 30 11.98 -11.54 10.84
C PRO A 30 12.62 -11.80 9.48
N ASP A 31 11.80 -11.99 8.45
CA ASP A 31 12.27 -12.42 7.13
C ASP A 31 11.86 -11.45 6.04
N ALA A 32 12.65 -11.40 4.97
CA ALA A 32 12.36 -10.53 3.84
C ALA A 32 11.04 -10.89 3.10
N LEU A 33 10.58 -12.15 3.15
CA LEU A 33 9.33 -12.57 2.49
C LEU A 33 8.12 -12.04 3.27
N THR A 34 8.20 -12.12 4.60
CA THR A 34 7.21 -11.52 5.50
C THR A 34 7.16 -10.01 5.30
N ARG A 35 8.33 -9.35 5.16
CA ARG A 35 8.43 -7.91 4.83
C ARG A 35 7.78 -7.53 3.52
N VAL A 36 7.91 -8.33 2.47
CA VAL A 36 7.24 -8.08 1.19
C VAL A 36 5.72 -8.21 1.33
N ASN A 37 5.24 -9.24 2.03
CA ASN A 37 3.81 -9.46 2.24
C ASN A 37 3.15 -8.37 3.11
N LEU A 38 3.88 -7.80 4.06
CA LEU A 38 3.40 -6.72 4.94
C LEU A 38 3.12 -5.40 4.21
N LEU A 39 3.71 -5.19 3.03
CA LEU A 39 3.42 -4.02 2.20
C LEU A 39 2.06 -4.12 1.48
N GLY A 40 1.52 -5.33 1.36
CA GLY A 40 0.27 -5.62 0.66
C GLY A 40 -0.91 -4.76 1.16
N PRO A 41 -1.30 -4.81 2.44
CA PRO A 41 -2.44 -4.05 2.96
C PRO A 41 -2.32 -2.53 2.77
N LEU A 42 -1.14 -1.97 2.97
CA LEU A 42 -0.91 -0.53 2.81
C LEU A 42 -1.06 -0.10 1.34
N THR A 43 -0.45 -0.85 0.43
CA THR A 43 -0.52 -0.56 -1.00
C THR A 43 -1.91 -0.83 -1.56
N SER A 44 -2.55 -1.95 -1.23
CA SER A 44 -3.85 -2.33 -1.79
C SER A 44 -5.03 -1.54 -1.24
N VAL A 45 -4.98 -1.09 0.01
CA VAL A 45 -6.11 -0.42 0.68
C VAL A 45 -5.75 0.97 1.20
N GLY A 46 -4.63 1.12 1.90
CA GLY A 46 -4.27 2.42 2.52
C GLY A 46 -4.06 3.54 1.50
N VAL A 47 -3.30 3.29 0.43
CA VAL A 47 -3.05 4.28 -0.63
C VAL A 47 -4.34 4.63 -1.40
N PRO A 48 -5.17 3.67 -1.84
CA PRO A 48 -6.47 3.98 -2.43
C PRO A 48 -7.40 4.78 -1.52
N LEU A 49 -7.41 4.53 -0.21
CA LEU A 49 -8.18 5.35 0.73
C LEU A 49 -7.78 6.83 0.68
N LEU A 50 -6.49 7.13 0.56
CA LEU A 50 -6.01 8.52 0.43
C LEU A 50 -6.45 9.17 -0.88
N ILE A 51 -6.45 8.42 -1.98
CA ILE A 51 -6.93 8.90 -3.28
C ILE A 51 -8.42 9.22 -3.20
N VAL A 52 -9.22 8.35 -2.58
CA VAL A 52 -10.65 8.57 -2.35
C VAL A 52 -10.89 9.77 -1.43
N ALA A 53 -10.12 9.91 -0.35
CA ALA A 53 -10.24 11.05 0.56
C ALA A 53 -10.00 12.39 -0.16
N LYS A 54 -8.99 12.45 -1.04
CA LYS A 54 -8.70 13.62 -1.88
C LYS A 54 -9.88 13.95 -2.79
N LEU A 55 -10.44 12.93 -3.45
CA LEU A 55 -11.55 13.06 -4.37
C LEU A 55 -12.83 13.57 -3.67
N VAL A 56 -13.09 13.14 -2.43
CA VAL A 56 -14.21 13.63 -1.60
C VAL A 56 -14.08 15.12 -1.31
N ILE A 57 -12.86 15.61 -1.01
CA ILE A 57 -12.62 17.04 -0.76
C ILE A 57 -12.77 17.86 -2.03
N ASP A 58 -12.21 17.41 -3.15
CA ASP A 58 -12.33 18.11 -4.44
C ASP A 58 -13.79 18.27 -4.84
N TRP A 59 -14.57 17.19 -4.77
CA TRP A 59 -16.00 17.24 -5.10
C TRP A 59 -16.81 18.16 -4.18
N SER A 60 -16.36 18.34 -2.93
CA SER A 60 -16.97 19.28 -2.01
C SER A 60 -16.62 20.75 -2.30
N THR A 61 -15.53 21.04 -3.02
CA THR A 61 -15.03 22.41 -3.22
C THR A 61 -15.30 22.92 -4.63
N THR A 62 -15.00 22.11 -5.64
CA THR A 62 -15.14 22.47 -7.07
C THR A 62 -16.34 21.82 -7.73
N GLY A 63 -17.03 20.89 -7.05
CA GLY A 63 -18.08 20.06 -7.63
C GLY A 63 -17.53 18.84 -8.37
N PHE A 64 -18.43 18.06 -8.98
CA PHE A 64 -18.05 16.82 -9.65
C PHE A 64 -17.33 17.09 -10.98
N GLU A 65 -16.08 16.62 -11.10
CA GLU A 65 -15.27 16.73 -12.30
C GLU A 65 -14.86 15.33 -12.82
N TRP A 66 -15.22 15.04 -14.08
CA TRP A 66 -14.92 13.76 -14.72
C TRP A 66 -13.42 13.47 -14.85
N HIS A 67 -12.62 14.51 -15.09
CA HIS A 67 -11.17 14.38 -15.23
C HIS A 67 -10.53 13.83 -13.94
N LEU A 68 -10.90 14.39 -12.79
CA LEU A 68 -10.43 13.94 -11.47
C LEU A 68 -10.86 12.51 -11.16
N PHE A 69 -12.10 12.15 -11.49
CA PHE A 69 -12.65 10.82 -11.24
C PHE A 69 -11.92 9.74 -12.03
N ILE A 70 -11.76 9.93 -13.34
CA ILE A 70 -11.07 8.97 -14.21
C ILE A 70 -9.59 8.84 -13.79
N ARG A 71 -8.94 9.96 -13.46
CA ARG A 71 -7.55 9.95 -13.01
C ARG A 71 -7.37 9.19 -11.68
N ALA A 72 -8.32 9.29 -10.76
CA ALA A 72 -8.30 8.52 -9.51
C ALA A 72 -8.41 7.01 -9.76
N ILE A 73 -9.32 6.58 -10.65
CA ILE A 73 -9.46 5.17 -11.03
C ILE A 73 -8.17 4.65 -11.66
N ILE A 74 -7.62 5.39 -12.63
CA ILE A 74 -6.36 5.02 -13.30
C ILE A 74 -5.21 4.96 -12.29
N ALA A 75 -5.13 5.90 -11.36
CA ALA A 75 -4.08 5.92 -10.33
C ALA A 75 -4.15 4.68 -9.42
N ILE A 76 -5.35 4.29 -8.97
CA ILE A 76 -5.56 3.10 -8.15
C ILE A 76 -5.17 1.84 -8.94
N ALA A 77 -5.69 1.69 -10.16
CA ALA A 77 -5.42 0.53 -11.00
C ALA A 77 -3.94 0.40 -11.36
N ALA A 78 -3.30 1.49 -11.79
CA ALA A 78 -1.88 1.51 -12.13
C ALA A 78 -1.02 1.14 -10.92
N MET A 79 -1.32 1.69 -9.75
CA MET A 79 -0.60 1.38 -8.53
C MET A 79 -0.78 -0.09 -8.13
N TRP A 80 -1.98 -0.67 -8.22
CA TRP A 80 -2.18 -2.11 -7.95
C TRP A 80 -1.37 -3.01 -8.88
N VAL A 81 -1.33 -2.69 -10.18
CA VAL A 81 -0.52 -3.45 -11.14
C VAL A 81 0.96 -3.38 -10.78
N ILE A 82 1.48 -2.18 -10.51
CA ILE A 82 2.89 -1.98 -10.15
C ILE A 82 3.23 -2.69 -8.83
N ALA A 83 2.36 -2.58 -7.82
CA ALA A 83 2.55 -3.23 -6.52
C ALA A 83 2.57 -4.77 -6.66
N ALA A 84 1.69 -5.33 -7.48
CA ALA A 84 1.65 -6.77 -7.74
C ALA A 84 2.92 -7.26 -8.46
N VAL A 85 3.35 -6.55 -9.51
CA VAL A 85 4.58 -6.89 -10.25
C VAL A 85 5.82 -6.73 -9.35
N GLY A 86 5.90 -5.66 -8.58
CA GLY A 86 7.01 -5.42 -7.65
C GLY A 86 7.12 -6.52 -6.60
N SER A 87 6.00 -6.90 -5.98
CA SER A 87 5.97 -8.01 -5.01
C SER A 87 6.39 -9.35 -5.63
N PHE A 88 5.94 -9.63 -6.86
CA PHE A 88 6.33 -10.84 -7.59
C PHE A 88 7.85 -10.90 -7.87
N ILE A 89 8.42 -9.81 -8.36
CA ILE A 89 9.86 -9.72 -8.66
C ILE A 89 10.67 -9.84 -7.36
N MET A 90 10.28 -9.15 -6.30
CA MET A 90 10.93 -9.26 -4.99
C MET A 90 10.89 -10.70 -4.47
N GLY A 91 9.71 -11.33 -4.47
CA GLY A 91 9.57 -12.74 -4.08
C GLY A 91 10.49 -13.66 -4.88
N ARG A 92 10.53 -13.53 -6.21
CA ARG A 92 11.42 -14.32 -7.08
C ARG A 92 12.90 -14.09 -6.79
N SER A 93 13.31 -12.84 -6.62
CA SER A 93 14.70 -12.49 -6.32
C SER A 93 15.16 -13.10 -4.99
N MET A 94 14.27 -13.17 -4.01
CA MET A 94 14.54 -13.81 -2.73
C MET A 94 14.67 -15.33 -2.85
N TYR A 95 13.74 -16.00 -3.54
CA TYR A 95 13.80 -17.45 -3.77
C TYR A 95 15.07 -17.88 -4.54
N GLY A 96 15.63 -17.00 -5.38
CA GLY A 96 16.90 -17.27 -6.06
C GLY A 96 18.12 -17.28 -5.15
N VAL A 97 18.05 -16.65 -3.97
CA VAL A 97 19.18 -16.50 -3.02
C VAL A 97 19.02 -17.44 -1.80
N THR A 98 17.80 -17.76 -1.36
CA THR A 98 17.56 -18.62 -0.18
C THR A 98 17.70 -20.14 -0.41
N ILE A 99 18.09 -20.60 -1.60
CA ILE A 99 18.46 -22.02 -1.81
C ILE A 99 19.80 -22.36 -1.12
N VAL A 100 20.57 -21.37 -0.66
CA VAL A 100 21.86 -21.64 0.01
C VAL A 100 21.76 -21.88 1.52
N ASP A 101 20.74 -21.39 2.25
CA ASP A 101 20.90 -21.23 3.71
C ASP A 101 19.86 -21.91 4.63
N LYS A 102 19.41 -23.14 4.30
CA LYS A 102 18.80 -24.01 5.34
C LYS A 102 18.87 -25.51 5.09
N LYS A 103 19.74 -25.97 4.20
CA LYS A 103 19.90 -27.41 3.92
C LYS A 103 21.32 -27.90 3.69
N HIS A 104 22.33 -27.14 4.10
CA HIS A 104 23.69 -27.64 4.27
C HIS A 104 24.14 -27.27 5.68
N GLY A 105 24.09 -28.25 6.59
CA GLY A 105 24.68 -28.13 7.91
C GLY A 105 26.19 -27.95 7.76
N ILE A 106 26.64 -26.71 7.70
CA ILE A 106 28.05 -26.38 7.87
C ILE A 106 28.15 -25.87 9.30
N GLU A 107 28.61 -26.80 10.15
CA GLU A 107 29.28 -26.49 11.40
C GLU A 107 30.49 -25.60 11.09
N GLU A 108 30.57 -24.46 11.75
CA GLU A 108 31.84 -23.97 12.31
C GLU A 108 31.62 -23.68 13.79
#